data_AF-A0A9E3AS02-F1
#
_entry.id   AF-A0A9E3AS02-F1
#
_cell.length_a   1.000
_cell.length_b   1.000
_cell.length_c   1.000
_cell.angle_alpha   90.00
_cell.angle_beta   90.00
_cell.angle_gamma   90.00
#
_symmetry.space_group_name_H-M   'P 1'
#
loop_
_entity.id
_entity.type
_entity.pdbx_description
1 polymer ?
#
loop_
_entity_poly.entity_id
_entity_poly.type
_entity_poly.pdbx_seq_one_letter_code
_entity_poly.pdbx_strand_id
1 'polypeptide(L)'
;MSNSFNPDLVAVFILAAFLGFQLIKRVSTLLHSPLMSLTNAIAAVSVVGAILILGQAHAGPLAKVLGFVAVTAATVNLVSGFLITDRMLKMFKSKGGA
;
A
#
# COMPACT_ATOMS: atom_id res chain seq x y z
N MET A 1 -29.18 6.66 11.23
CA MET A 1 -27.85 6.05 11.03
C MET A 1 -27.97 4.55 11.26
N SER A 2 -28.37 3.79 10.24
CA SER A 2 -28.32 2.34 10.32
C SER A 2 -26.88 1.91 10.05
N ASN A 3 -26.15 1.49 11.09
CA ASN A 3 -24.96 0.67 10.87
C ASN A 3 -25.44 -0.71 10.44
N SER A 4 -25.80 -0.82 9.17
CA SER A 4 -26.02 -2.10 8.52
C SER A 4 -24.66 -2.76 8.42
N PHE A 5 -24.40 -3.73 9.29
CA PHE A 5 -23.24 -4.61 9.15
C PHE A 5 -23.28 -5.19 7.73
N ASN A 6 -22.33 -4.83 6.87
CA ASN A 6 -22.28 -5.26 5.47
C ASN A 6 -21.50 -6.59 5.41
N PRO A 7 -22.18 -7.76 5.38
CA PRO A 7 -21.49 -9.05 5.39
C PRO A 7 -20.54 -9.21 4.19
N ASP A 8 -20.81 -8.52 3.08
CA ASP A 8 -20.01 -8.56 1.86
C ASP A 8 -18.59 -8.00 2.08
N LEU A 9 -18.43 -6.93 2.86
CA LEU A 9 -17.11 -6.35 3.15
C LEU A 9 -16.26 -7.29 4.02
N VAL A 10 -16.91 -7.99 4.94
CA VAL A 10 -16.26 -9.01 5.77
C VAL A 10 -15.83 -10.20 4.92
N ALA A 11 -16.70 -10.65 4.01
CA ALA A 11 -16.36 -11.69 3.05
C ALA A 11 -15.17 -11.27 2.17
N VAL A 12 -15.17 -10.05 1.62
CA VAL A 12 -14.05 -9.51 0.84
C VAL A 12 -12.77 -9.43 1.67
N PHE A 13 -12.84 -8.98 2.93
CA PHE A 13 -11.68 -8.91 3.81
C PHE A 13 -11.06 -10.31 4.06
N ILE A 14 -11.88 -11.30 4.40
CA ILE A 14 -11.42 -12.67 4.66
C ILE A 14 -10.83 -13.30 3.39
N LEU A 15 -11.52 -13.17 2.26
CA LEU A 15 -11.06 -13.72 0.98
C LEU A 15 -9.78 -13.03 0.50
N ALA A 16 -9.66 -11.71 0.65
CA ALA A 16 -8.45 -10.97 0.30
C ALA A 16 -7.25 -11.36 1.17
N ALA A 17 -7.46 -11.56 2.48
CA ALA A 17 -6.42 -12.03 3.40
C ALA A 17 -5.94 -13.43 3.02
N PHE A 18 -6.86 -14.36 2.75
CA PHE A 18 -6.53 -15.71 2.29
C PHE A 18 -5.79 -15.70 0.94
N LEU A 19 -6.25 -14.89 0.00
CA LEU A 19 -5.59 -14.71 -1.30
C LEU A 19 -4.17 -14.18 -1.13
N GLY A 20 -3.97 -13.14 -0.32
CA GLY A 20 -2.65 -12.58 -0.03
C GLY A 20 -1.69 -13.64 0.54
N PHE A 21 -2.15 -14.44 1.49
CA PHE A 21 -1.37 -15.55 2.05
C PHE A 21 -0.96 -16.56 0.97
N GLN A 22 -1.89 -16.98 0.10
CA GLN A 22 -1.58 -17.95 -0.94
C GLN A 22 -0.68 -17.41 -2.06
N LEU A 23 -0.74 -16.11 -2.34
CA LEU A 23 0.15 -15.47 -3.30
C LEU A 23 1.58 -15.43 -2.78
N ILE A 24 1.80 -15.03 -1.52
CA ILE A 24 3.14 -14.93 -0.92
C ILE A 24 3.83 -16.30 -0.86
N LYS A 25 3.08 -17.36 -0.54
CA LYS A 25 3.62 -18.74 -0.49
C LYS A 25 4.17 -19.25 -1.82
N ARG A 26 3.77 -18.67 -2.94
CA ARG A 26 4.17 -19.10 -4.30
C ARG A 26 5.30 -18.25 -4.87
N VAL A 27 5.84 -17.29 -4.12
CA VAL A 27 6.94 -16.44 -4.58
C VAL A 27 8.27 -17.19 -4.50
N SER A 28 9.16 -16.98 -5.47
CA SER A 28 10.54 -17.51 -5.41
C SER A 28 11.31 -16.88 -4.26
N THR A 29 12.21 -17.64 -3.63
CA THR A 29 13.02 -17.16 -2.49
C THR A 29 13.87 -15.94 -2.83
N LEU A 30 14.30 -15.83 -4.08
CA LEU A 30 15.04 -14.68 -4.61
C LEU A 30 14.24 -13.37 -4.58
N LEU A 31 12.91 -13.46 -4.57
CA LEU A 31 12.02 -12.31 -4.61
C LEU A 31 11.51 -11.88 -3.23
N HIS A 32 11.88 -12.54 -2.12
CA HIS A 32 11.40 -12.13 -0.80
C HIS A 32 11.80 -10.70 -0.41
N SER A 33 13.04 -10.29 -0.69
CA SER A 33 13.49 -8.91 -0.40
C SER A 33 12.82 -7.87 -1.32
N PRO A 34 12.75 -8.07 -2.66
CA PRO A 34 11.94 -7.21 -3.54
C PRO A 34 10.46 -7.15 -3.13
N LEU A 35 9.88 -8.29 -2.73
CA LEU A 35 8.49 -8.39 -2.28
C LEU A 35 8.27 -7.62 -0.98
N MET A 36 9.19 -7.72 -0.02
CA MET A 36 9.14 -6.96 1.24
C MET A 36 9.16 -5.44 0.99
N SER A 37 9.99 -4.96 0.06
CA SER A 37 9.99 -3.55 -0.33
C SER A 37 8.68 -3.14 -1.02
N LEU A 38 8.14 -4.01 -1.87
CA LEU A 38 6.90 -3.74 -2.59
C LEU A 38 5.69 -3.68 -1.66
N THR A 39 5.56 -4.61 -0.70
CA THR A 39 4.45 -4.60 0.26
C THR A 39 4.50 -3.38 1.17
N ASN A 40 5.70 -2.88 1.50
CA ASN A 40 5.85 -1.59 2.17
C ASN A 40 5.28 -0.44 1.31
N ALA A 41 5.59 -0.38 0.01
CA ALA A 41 5.03 0.64 -0.89
C ALA A 41 3.50 0.56 -1.00
N ILE A 42 2.93 -0.64 -1.03
CA ILE A 42 1.47 -0.87 -1.11
C ILE A 42 0.75 -0.36 0.15
N ALA A 43 1.39 -0.40 1.32
CA ALA A 43 0.81 0.10 2.57
C ALA A 43 0.49 1.62 2.52
N ALA A 44 1.08 2.35 1.58
CA ALA A 44 0.75 3.76 1.32
C ALA A 44 -0.69 3.98 0.80
N VAL A 45 -1.49 2.94 0.56
CA VAL A 45 -2.94 3.04 0.31
C VAL A 45 -3.69 3.84 1.40
N SER A 46 -3.11 3.95 2.60
CA SER A 46 -3.58 4.85 3.67
C SER A 46 -3.77 6.31 3.23
N VAL A 47 -3.11 6.75 2.15
CA VAL A 47 -3.32 8.06 1.51
C VAL A 47 -4.79 8.31 1.14
N VAL A 48 -5.52 7.25 0.74
CA VAL A 48 -6.95 7.35 0.39
C VAL A 48 -7.76 7.84 1.59
N GLY A 49 -7.48 7.31 2.78
CA GLY A 49 -8.13 7.74 4.02
C GLY A 49 -7.81 9.20 4.36
N ALA A 50 -6.56 9.62 4.20
CA ALA A 50 -6.15 11.00 4.45
C ALA A 50 -6.84 11.99 3.50
N ILE A 51 -6.95 11.65 2.21
CA ILE A 51 -7.66 12.47 1.21
C ILE A 51 -9.15 12.57 1.54
N LEU A 52 -9.80 11.46 1.95
CA LEU A 52 -11.21 11.47 2.34
C LEU A 52 -11.48 12.36 3.57
N ILE A 53 -10.59 12.35 4.56
CA ILE A 53 -10.68 13.21 5.75
C ILE A 53 -10.49 14.69 5.37
N LEU A 54 -9.51 14.98 4.52
CA LEU A 54 -9.23 16.34 4.05
C LEU A 54 -10.34 16.90 3.14
N GLY A 55 -11.00 16.04 2.36
CA GLY A 55 -12.10 16.41 1.47
C GLY A 55 -13.40 16.74 2.20
N GLN A 56 -13.48 16.58 3.52
CA GLN A 56 -14.67 16.91 4.29
C GLN A 56 -14.82 18.42 4.47
N ALA A 57 -16.00 18.97 4.18
CA ALA A 57 -16.28 20.41 4.24
C ALA A 57 -16.01 21.03 5.63
N HIS A 58 -16.11 20.24 6.70
CA HIS A 58 -15.93 20.68 8.09
C HIS A 58 -14.60 20.21 8.71
N ALA A 59 -13.60 19.86 7.89
CA ALA A 59 -12.30 19.48 8.41
C ALA A 59 -11.68 20.63 9.24
N GLY A 60 -11.51 20.40 10.54
CA GLY A 60 -10.91 21.38 11.44
C GLY A 60 -9.44 21.68 11.11
N PRO A 61 -8.86 22.78 11.62
CA PRO A 61 -7.48 23.18 11.31
C PRO A 61 -6.44 22.08 11.59
N LEU A 62 -6.59 21.36 12.72
CA LEU A 62 -5.73 20.23 13.07
C LEU A 62 -5.85 19.06 12.07
N ALA A 63 -7.07 18.73 11.64
CA ALA A 63 -7.30 17.67 10.66
C ALA A 63 -6.66 18.01 9.30
N LYS A 64 -6.65 19.30 8.93
CA LYS A 64 -5.99 19.78 7.71
C LYS A 64 -4.48 19.62 7.77
N VAL A 65 -3.85 20.02 8.88
CA VAL A 65 -2.40 19.90 9.07
C VAL A 65 -1.99 18.42 9.13
N LEU A 66 -2.67 17.61 9.94
CA LEU A 66 -2.38 16.19 10.05
C LEU A 66 -2.64 15.44 8.74
N GLY A 67 -3.72 15.77 8.03
CA GLY A 67 -4.01 15.21 6.73
C GLY A 67 -2.93 15.57 5.69
N PHE A 68 -2.44 16.81 5.68
CA PHE A 68 -1.34 17.21 4.79
C PHE A 68 -0.06 16.42 5.07
N VAL A 69 0.30 16.26 6.35
CA VAL A 69 1.45 15.43 6.76
C VAL A 69 1.23 13.97 6.37
N ALA A 70 0.04 13.43 6.60
CA ALA A 70 -0.31 12.05 6.27
C ALA A 70 -0.23 11.78 4.77
N VAL A 71 -0.78 12.67 3.93
CA VAL A 71 -0.68 12.56 2.46
C VAL A 71 0.78 12.60 2.04
N THR A 72 1.55 13.57 2.53
CA THR A 72 2.97 13.71 2.19
C THR A 72 3.76 12.46 2.57
N ALA A 73 3.60 11.97 3.80
CA ALA A 73 4.28 10.78 4.29
C ALA A 73 3.90 9.52 3.50
N ALA A 74 2.61 9.34 3.21
CA ALA A 74 2.13 8.21 2.41
C ALA A 74 2.69 8.27 0.97
N THR A 75 2.69 9.45 0.34
CA THR A 75 3.28 9.62 -0.99
C THR A 75 4.79 9.35 -1.00
N VAL A 76 5.53 9.79 0.02
CA VAL A 76 6.97 9.47 0.14
C VAL A 76 7.18 7.97 0.28
N ASN A 77 6.41 7.29 1.12
CA ASN A 77 6.48 5.83 1.28
C ASN A 77 6.15 5.09 -0.03
N LEU A 78 5.11 5.52 -0.74
CA LEU A 78 4.73 5.01 -2.05
C LEU A 78 5.90 5.13 -3.05
N VAL A 79 6.37 6.36 -3.28
CA VAL A 79 7.38 6.66 -4.32
C VAL A 79 8.71 5.98 -3.99
N SER A 80 9.21 6.12 -2.75
CA SER A 80 10.46 5.51 -2.34
C SER A 80 10.42 3.97 -2.40
N GLY A 81 9.31 3.36 -1.97
CA GLY A 81 9.14 1.92 -2.02
C GLY A 81 9.16 1.38 -3.46
N PHE A 82 8.44 2.03 -4.38
CA PHE A 82 8.46 1.65 -5.80
C PHE A 82 9.85 1.84 -6.45
N LEU A 83 10.56 2.93 -6.13
CA LEU A 83 11.91 3.18 -6.65
C LEU A 83 12.94 2.15 -6.15
N ILE A 84 12.87 1.77 -4.87
CA ILE A 84 13.75 0.75 -4.30
C ILE A 84 13.43 -0.62 -4.92
N THR A 85 12.16 -0.97 -5.02
CA THR A 85 11.74 -2.23 -5.64
C THR A 85 12.16 -2.30 -7.10
N ASP A 86 12.02 -1.23 -7.88
CA ASP A 86 12.49 -1.17 -9.27
C ASP A 86 14.01 -1.40 -9.37
N ARG A 87 14.81 -0.79 -8.49
CA ARG A 87 16.26 -1.04 -8.43
C ARG A 87 16.58 -2.49 -8.08
N MET A 88 15.86 -3.08 -7.13
CA MET A 88 16.02 -4.50 -6.77
C MET A 88 15.65 -5.42 -7.94
N LEU A 89 14.56 -5.14 -8.65
CA LEU A 89 14.11 -5.95 -9.78
C LEU A 89 15.02 -5.81 -11.00
N LYS A 90 15.65 -4.65 -11.21
CA LYS A 90 16.66 -4.43 -12.24
C LYS A 90 17.89 -5.34 -12.08
N MET A 91 18.18 -5.82 -10.87
CA MET A 91 19.28 -6.78 -10.63
C MET A 91 18.99 -8.18 -11.19
N PHE A 92 17.72 -8.51 -11.46
CA PHE A 92 17.33 -9.77 -12.12
C PHE A 92 17.33 -9.68 -13.64
N LYS A 93 17.31 -8.46 -14.21
CA LYS A 93 17.60 -8.26 -15.62
C LYS A 93 19.11 -8.36 -15.78
N SER A 94 19.58 -9.50 -16.30
CA SER A 94 20.97 -9.70 -16.71
C SER A 94 21.51 -8.41 -17.33
N LYS A 95 22.57 -7.84 -16.72
CA LYS A 95 23.48 -6.95 -17.43
C LYS A 95 23.90 -7.74 -18.66
N GLY A 96 23.56 -7.25 -19.85
CA GLY A 96 23.56 -7.99 -21.12
C GLY A 96 24.52 -9.17 -21.20
N GLY A 97 24.00 -10.29 -21.70
CA GLY A 97 24.85 -11.29 -22.32
C GLY A 97 25.83 -10.58 -23.28
N ALA A 98 27.09 -10.69 -22.94
CA ALA A 98 28.23 -10.78 -23.83
C ALA A 98 28.90 -12.11 -23.50
#